data_AF-A0A3N5PC43-F1
#
_entry.id   AF-A0A3N5PC43-F1
#
_cell.length_a   1.000
_cell.length_b   1.000
_cell.length_c   1.000
_cell.angle_alpha   90.00
_cell.angle_beta   90.00
_cell.angle_gamma   90.00
#
_symmetry.space_group_name_H-M   'P 1'
#
loop_
_entity.id
_entity.type
_entity.pdbx_description
1 polymer ?
#
loop_
_entity_poly.entity_id
_entity_poly.type
_entity_poly.pdbx_seq_one_letter_code
_entity_poly.pdbx_strand_id
1 'polypeptide(L)'
;AKGTPNDWLENNLYHHPARSYLGIALLVVADLVLFGVPGIIMIALQLSNMPFMAAGIVNGLCHAKGYRNFETDDASTNLWPIGVLVAGEELHNNHHAFPTSARFSMRPHEIDMGWLHLKVLVWLKLAKIRRVAELPQLEASSRPTAELDELRAIIVHRMHVLRHYTHKVTLPVLRRELESLGENANSLLRATRRHLSWHPEMLDEPSRRRLNDLVQRHPRFKTALQFRSELKQLWEGAHTSNECLLADFQAWCTRAEQSGIQGLAEFVAYLKSFRAMREPALT
;
A
#
# COMPACT_ATOMS: atom_id res chain seq x y z
N ALA A 1 19.22 16.57 -11.96
CA ALA A 1 17.83 16.48 -11.45
C ALA A 1 17.83 16.23 -9.93
N LYS A 2 16.70 16.33 -9.21
CA LYS A 2 16.67 16.05 -7.76
C LYS A 2 16.86 14.54 -7.54
N GLY A 3 17.98 14.13 -6.95
CA GLY A 3 18.26 12.73 -6.61
C GLY A 3 19.05 11.92 -7.64
N THR A 4 19.52 12.54 -8.72
CA THR A 4 20.50 11.94 -9.65
C THR A 4 21.94 12.17 -9.16
N PRO A 5 22.87 11.23 -9.41
CA PRO A 5 24.27 11.43 -9.06
C PRO A 5 24.87 12.58 -9.87
N ASN A 6 25.73 13.37 -9.23
CA ASN A 6 26.52 14.39 -9.93
C ASN A 6 27.77 13.74 -10.52
N ASP A 7 27.60 12.97 -11.60
CA ASP A 7 28.68 12.27 -12.29
C ASP A 7 28.88 12.75 -13.73
N TRP A 8 29.87 12.19 -14.41
CA TRP A 8 30.21 12.58 -15.77
C TRP A 8 29.08 12.27 -16.76
N LEU A 9 28.40 11.13 -16.62
CA LEU A 9 27.32 10.72 -17.52
C LEU A 9 26.15 11.70 -17.44
N GLU A 10 25.76 12.06 -16.22
CA GLU A 10 24.71 13.03 -15.97
C GLU A 10 25.04 14.38 -16.62
N ASN A 11 26.25 14.91 -16.39
CA ASN A 11 26.63 16.24 -16.87
C ASN A 11 26.93 16.30 -18.38
N ASN A 12 27.50 15.24 -18.95
CA ASN A 12 28.02 15.27 -20.33
C ASN A 12 27.17 14.51 -21.35
N LEU A 13 26.23 13.66 -20.91
CA LEU A 13 25.34 12.90 -21.79
C LEU A 13 23.87 13.24 -21.53
N TYR A 14 23.37 13.00 -20.32
CA TYR A 14 21.93 13.11 -20.04
C TYR A 14 21.44 14.56 -19.94
N HIS A 15 22.16 15.43 -19.24
CA HIS A 15 21.82 16.86 -19.11
C HIS A 15 22.52 17.78 -20.13
N HIS A 16 23.42 17.25 -20.96
CA HIS A 16 24.10 18.07 -21.96
C HIS A 16 23.12 18.50 -23.07
N PRO A 17 22.95 19.80 -23.35
CA PRO A 17 21.88 20.32 -24.22
C PRO A 17 21.94 19.79 -25.66
N ALA A 18 23.14 19.46 -26.15
CA ALA A 18 23.33 18.91 -27.50
C ALA A 18 23.22 17.36 -27.58
N ARG A 19 23.25 16.64 -26.44
CA ARG A 19 23.34 15.16 -26.42
C ARG A 19 22.20 14.48 -25.69
N SER A 20 21.39 15.22 -24.94
CA SER A 20 20.20 14.70 -24.25
C SER A 20 19.24 13.97 -25.18
N TYR A 21 19.13 14.40 -26.45
CA TYR A 21 18.30 13.78 -27.48
C TYR A 21 19.02 12.73 -28.32
N LEU A 22 20.33 12.50 -28.11
CA LEU A 22 21.13 11.59 -28.92
C LEU A 22 20.59 10.16 -28.87
N GLY A 23 20.16 9.69 -27.69
CA GLY A 23 19.57 8.35 -27.55
C GLY A 23 18.29 8.17 -28.37
N ILE A 24 17.42 9.18 -28.37
CA ILE A 24 16.17 9.17 -29.16
C ILE A 24 16.51 9.21 -30.66
N ALA A 25 17.45 10.07 -31.07
CA ALA A 25 17.89 10.15 -32.47
C ALA A 25 18.52 8.83 -32.94
N LEU A 26 19.36 8.20 -32.12
CA LEU A 26 19.98 6.91 -32.42
C LEU A 26 18.94 5.80 -32.57
N LEU A 27 17.92 5.76 -31.70
CA LEU A 27 16.81 4.82 -31.83
C LEU A 27 16.08 4.99 -33.16
N VAL A 28 15.73 6.24 -33.51
CA VAL A 28 15.04 6.55 -34.77
C VAL A 28 15.89 6.15 -35.98
N VAL A 29 17.17 6.51 -35.98
CA VAL A 29 18.09 6.16 -37.09
C VAL A 29 18.27 4.65 -37.19
N ALA A 30 18.44 3.95 -36.08
CA ALA A 30 18.60 2.49 -36.07
C ALA A 30 17.35 1.80 -36.65
N ASP A 31 16.16 2.20 -36.24
CA ASP A 31 14.91 1.62 -36.75
C ASP A 31 14.72 1.89 -38.25
N LEU A 32 15.07 3.09 -38.72
CA LEU A 32 15.03 3.42 -40.14
C LEU A 32 16.06 2.65 -40.97
N VAL A 33 17.26 2.43 -40.45
CA VAL A 33 18.32 1.67 -41.14
C VAL A 33 17.97 0.20 -41.21
N LEU A 34 17.45 -0.37 -40.12
CA LEU A 34 17.14 -1.81 -40.05
C LEU A 34 15.83 -2.17 -40.77
N PHE A 35 14.82 -1.30 -40.72
CA PHE A 35 13.46 -1.62 -41.17
C PHE A 35 12.90 -0.68 -42.23
N GLY A 36 13.61 0.40 -42.61
CA GLY A 36 13.15 1.36 -43.59
C GLY A 36 11.91 2.13 -43.13
N VAL A 37 11.00 2.44 -44.06
CA VAL A 37 9.72 3.13 -43.77
C VAL A 37 8.87 2.42 -42.69
N PRO A 38 8.77 1.07 -42.67
CA PRO A 38 8.15 0.35 -41.56
C PRO A 38 8.68 0.71 -40.16
N GLY A 39 9.96 1.09 -40.04
CA GLY A 39 10.54 1.52 -38.77
C GLY A 39 9.83 2.73 -38.14
N ILE A 40 9.30 3.64 -38.95
CA ILE A 40 8.51 4.79 -38.46
C ILE A 40 7.24 4.33 -37.74
N ILE A 41 6.57 3.32 -38.31
CA ILE A 41 5.35 2.74 -37.73
C ILE A 41 5.69 2.04 -36.41
N MET A 42 6.82 1.31 -36.35
CA MET A 42 7.27 0.64 -35.13
C MET A 42 7.55 1.64 -34.00
N ILE A 43 8.25 2.73 -34.28
CA ILE A 43 8.51 3.81 -33.30
C ILE A 43 7.18 4.40 -32.81
N ALA A 44 6.27 4.72 -33.72
CA ALA A 44 4.97 5.29 -33.38
C ALA A 44 4.16 4.35 -32.47
N LEU A 45 4.14 3.05 -32.78
CA LEU A 45 3.50 2.04 -31.96
C LEU A 45 4.18 1.92 -30.59
N GLN A 46 5.51 1.89 -30.53
CA GLN A 46 6.25 1.79 -29.27
C GLN A 46 5.98 2.98 -28.34
N LEU A 47 6.04 4.21 -28.88
CA LEU A 47 5.78 5.43 -28.10
C LEU A 47 4.32 5.53 -27.65
N SER A 48 3.38 5.06 -28.48
CA SER A 48 1.95 5.10 -28.17
C SER A 48 1.51 3.99 -27.22
N ASN A 49 2.14 2.82 -27.28
CA ASN A 49 1.76 1.63 -26.53
C ASN A 49 1.84 1.88 -25.02
N MET A 50 2.92 2.51 -24.53
CA MET A 50 3.10 2.74 -23.09
C MET A 50 1.99 3.64 -22.49
N PRO A 51 1.74 4.87 -23.00
CA PRO A 51 0.63 5.70 -22.51
C PRO A 51 -0.73 5.03 -22.67
N PHE A 52 -0.98 4.37 -23.81
CA PHE A 52 -2.27 3.75 -24.07
C PHE A 52 -2.54 2.55 -23.15
N MET A 53 -1.58 1.63 -23.03
CA MET A 53 -1.73 0.44 -22.21
C MET A 53 -1.65 0.77 -20.72
N ALA A 54 -0.63 1.50 -20.27
CA ALA A 54 -0.43 1.76 -18.84
C ALA A 54 -1.41 2.81 -18.30
N ALA A 55 -1.44 4.02 -18.90
CA ALA A 55 -2.24 5.12 -18.40
C ALA A 55 -3.72 5.07 -18.85
N GLY A 56 -3.99 4.46 -20.00
CA GLY A 56 -5.36 4.23 -20.47
C GLY A 56 -5.98 2.98 -19.86
N ILE A 57 -5.53 1.82 -20.34
CA ILE A 57 -6.19 0.54 -20.05
C ILE A 57 -5.94 0.08 -18.61
N VAL A 58 -4.68 -0.09 -18.21
CA VAL A 58 -4.35 -0.66 -16.89
C VAL A 58 -4.81 0.26 -15.77
N ASN A 59 -4.53 1.56 -15.85
CA ASN A 59 -5.00 2.53 -14.87
C ASN A 59 -6.54 2.51 -14.75
N GLY A 60 -7.26 2.59 -15.89
CA GLY A 60 -8.72 2.54 -15.90
C GLY A 60 -9.27 1.26 -15.29
N LEU A 61 -8.72 0.10 -15.65
CA LEU A 61 -9.13 -1.18 -15.10
C LEU A 61 -8.81 -1.29 -13.60
N CYS A 62 -7.62 -0.86 -13.18
CA CYS A 62 -7.19 -0.92 -11.78
C CYS A 62 -8.05 -0.01 -10.90
N HIS A 63 -8.64 1.06 -11.42
CA HIS A 63 -9.61 1.89 -10.68
C HIS A 63 -11.05 1.38 -10.78
N ALA A 64 -11.36 0.51 -11.75
CA ALA A 64 -12.71 0.00 -11.96
C ALA A 64 -13.00 -1.32 -11.24
N LYS A 65 -12.02 -2.25 -11.23
CA LYS A 65 -12.25 -3.62 -10.74
C LYS A 65 -10.96 -4.24 -10.25
N GLY A 66 -11.03 -4.95 -9.12
CA GLY A 66 -9.92 -5.73 -8.60
C GLY A 66 -10.10 -6.02 -7.12
N TYR A 67 -9.02 -6.40 -6.46
CA TYR A 67 -8.99 -6.56 -5.00
C TYR A 67 -8.09 -5.51 -4.35
N ARG A 68 -8.32 -5.24 -3.07
CA ARG A 68 -7.48 -4.32 -2.28
C ARG A 68 -6.83 -5.06 -1.12
N ASN A 69 -5.54 -4.80 -0.94
CA ASN A 69 -4.76 -5.25 0.21
C ASN A 69 -4.78 -4.22 1.34
N PHE A 70 -4.84 -2.95 0.98
CA PHE A 70 -4.75 -1.81 1.87
C PHE A 70 -5.89 -0.84 1.60
N GLU A 71 -6.29 -0.12 2.65
CA GLU A 71 -7.21 1.01 2.53
C GLU A 71 -6.39 2.24 2.12
N THR A 72 -6.56 2.69 0.89
CA THR A 72 -6.03 3.94 0.34
C THR A 72 -7.17 4.94 0.10
N ASP A 73 -6.85 6.24 0.03
CA ASP A 73 -7.83 7.33 -0.16
C ASP A 73 -8.39 7.40 -1.59
N ASP A 74 -7.87 6.57 -2.49
CA ASP A 74 -8.27 6.50 -3.88
C ASP A 74 -8.95 5.16 -4.22
N ALA A 75 -9.47 5.05 -5.45
CA ALA A 75 -10.15 3.85 -5.91
C ALA A 75 -9.22 2.74 -6.46
N SER A 76 -7.90 2.82 -6.25
CA SER A 76 -6.94 1.86 -6.81
C SER A 76 -7.19 0.42 -6.37
N THR A 77 -7.09 -0.53 -7.28
CA THR A 77 -7.21 -1.96 -6.98
C THR A 77 -6.10 -2.74 -7.65
N ASN A 78 -5.81 -3.93 -7.13
CA ASN A 78 -4.88 -4.86 -7.73
C ASN A 78 -5.62 -5.75 -8.74
N LEU A 79 -5.02 -5.91 -9.93
CA LEU A 79 -5.52 -6.68 -11.06
C LEU A 79 -4.59 -7.83 -11.46
N TRP A 80 -4.30 -8.69 -10.50
CA TRP A 80 -3.51 -9.90 -10.71
C TRP A 80 -4.37 -11.03 -11.34
N PRO A 81 -3.89 -11.77 -12.37
CA PRO A 81 -2.58 -11.74 -13.04
C PRO A 81 -2.60 -11.05 -14.43
N ILE A 82 -3.51 -10.10 -14.67
CA ILE A 82 -3.80 -9.62 -16.03
C ILE A 82 -2.62 -8.80 -16.59
N GLY A 83 -1.76 -8.24 -15.73
CA GLY A 83 -0.72 -7.29 -16.11
C GLY A 83 0.71 -7.83 -16.19
N VAL A 84 0.91 -9.15 -16.31
CA VAL A 84 2.25 -9.73 -16.60
C VAL A 84 2.97 -9.00 -17.77
N LEU A 85 2.20 -8.35 -18.65
CA LEU A 85 2.67 -7.55 -19.79
C LEU A 85 3.08 -6.10 -19.48
N VAL A 86 2.73 -5.55 -18.31
CA VAL A 86 2.88 -4.11 -17.98
C VAL A 86 3.77 -3.92 -16.74
N ALA A 87 4.78 -4.78 -16.62
CA ALA A 87 5.83 -4.67 -15.61
C ALA A 87 5.35 -4.57 -14.14
N GLY A 88 4.17 -5.11 -13.80
CA GLY A 88 3.67 -5.13 -12.42
C GLY A 88 2.82 -3.92 -12.00
N GLU A 89 2.56 -2.95 -12.90
CA GLU A 89 1.67 -1.80 -12.66
C GLU A 89 0.23 -2.20 -12.27
N GLU A 90 -0.15 -3.46 -12.52
CA GLU A 90 -1.42 -4.03 -12.09
C GLU A 90 -1.60 -4.12 -10.57
N LEU A 91 -0.50 -4.07 -9.79
CA LEU A 91 -0.51 -4.12 -8.34
C LEU A 91 -0.72 -2.70 -7.76
N HIS A 92 -1.71 -2.02 -8.32
CA HIS A 92 -1.94 -0.58 -8.18
C HIS A 92 -2.28 -0.19 -6.75
N ASN A 93 -3.14 -0.94 -6.05
CA ASN A 93 -3.47 -0.65 -4.64
C ASN A 93 -2.26 -0.79 -3.72
N ASN A 94 -1.35 -1.72 -4.02
CA ASN A 94 -0.11 -1.84 -3.25
C ASN A 94 0.83 -0.65 -3.52
N HIS A 95 0.93 -0.22 -4.78
CA HIS A 95 1.72 0.95 -5.17
C HIS A 95 1.20 2.22 -4.51
N HIS A 96 -0.12 2.48 -4.55
CA HIS A 96 -0.73 3.64 -3.88
C HIS A 96 -0.61 3.58 -2.35
N ALA A 97 -0.60 2.39 -1.75
CA ALA A 97 -0.35 2.25 -0.32
C ALA A 97 1.11 2.55 0.06
N PHE A 98 2.08 2.26 -0.82
CA PHE A 98 3.51 2.45 -0.59
C PHE A 98 4.22 3.05 -1.82
N PRO A 99 3.97 4.32 -2.17
CA PRO A 99 4.43 4.91 -3.44
C PRO A 99 5.96 5.03 -3.54
N THR A 100 6.65 4.94 -2.40
CA THR A 100 8.12 4.99 -2.33
C THR A 100 8.78 3.61 -2.33
N SER A 101 8.00 2.53 -2.31
CA SER A 101 8.52 1.16 -2.38
C SER A 101 8.90 0.81 -3.82
N ALA A 102 10.09 0.26 -4.01
CA ALA A 102 10.53 -0.26 -5.30
C ALA A 102 9.85 -1.58 -5.70
N ARG A 103 9.19 -2.25 -4.75
CA ARG A 103 8.44 -3.49 -4.98
C ARG A 103 6.95 -3.22 -4.75
N PHE A 104 6.12 -3.59 -5.72
CA PHE A 104 4.66 -3.46 -5.66
C PHE A 104 4.00 -4.75 -5.16
N SER A 105 4.62 -5.94 -5.31
CA SER A 105 4.09 -7.17 -4.70
C SER A 105 4.14 -7.14 -3.17
N MET A 106 3.02 -7.48 -2.54
CA MET A 106 2.86 -7.59 -1.08
C MET A 106 2.36 -8.96 -0.64
N ARG A 107 1.91 -9.81 -1.55
CA ARG A 107 1.55 -11.22 -1.29
C ARG A 107 2.44 -12.18 -2.09
N PRO A 108 2.68 -13.41 -1.58
CA PRO A 108 3.57 -14.37 -2.26
C PRO A 108 3.12 -14.79 -3.68
N HIS A 109 1.82 -14.72 -3.97
CA HIS A 109 1.26 -15.08 -5.28
C HIS A 109 1.20 -13.89 -6.25
N GLU A 110 1.51 -12.67 -5.81
CA GLU A 110 1.55 -11.50 -6.68
C GLU A 110 2.92 -11.50 -7.39
N ILE A 111 2.93 -11.67 -8.72
CA ILE A 111 4.17 -11.56 -9.48
C ILE A 111 4.36 -10.11 -9.90
N ASP A 112 5.49 -9.56 -9.51
CA ASP A 112 5.89 -8.20 -9.85
C ASP A 112 7.04 -8.28 -10.86
N MET A 113 6.69 -8.07 -12.12
CA MET A 113 7.65 -8.10 -13.22
C MET A 113 8.63 -6.92 -13.11
N GLY A 114 8.20 -5.73 -12.68
CA GLY A 114 9.07 -4.58 -12.46
C GLY A 114 10.13 -4.86 -11.41
N TRP A 115 9.76 -5.52 -10.32
CA TRP A 115 10.68 -6.01 -9.30
C TRP A 115 11.69 -7.03 -9.86
N LEU A 116 11.25 -7.94 -10.73
CA LEU A 116 12.17 -8.87 -11.41
C LEU A 116 13.19 -8.11 -12.27
N HIS A 117 12.75 -7.15 -13.09
CA HIS A 117 13.65 -6.31 -13.90
C HIS A 117 14.62 -5.53 -13.02
N LEU A 118 14.14 -4.93 -11.93
CA LEU A 118 14.98 -4.19 -10.99
C LEU A 118 16.04 -5.10 -10.35
N LYS A 119 15.68 -6.32 -9.95
CA LYS A 119 16.64 -7.30 -9.43
C LYS A 119 17.70 -7.67 -10.46
N VAL A 120 17.35 -7.79 -11.74
CA VAL A 120 18.33 -8.02 -12.83
C VAL A 120 19.28 -6.82 -12.94
N LEU A 121 18.78 -5.59 -12.90
CA LEU A 121 19.64 -4.39 -12.93
C LEU A 121 20.56 -4.31 -11.72
N VAL A 122 20.08 -4.66 -10.52
CA VAL A 122 20.89 -4.71 -9.30
C VAL A 122 21.96 -5.80 -9.42
N TRP A 123 21.63 -6.97 -9.96
CA TRP A 123 22.59 -8.05 -10.22
C TRP A 123 23.68 -7.61 -11.21
N LEU A 124 23.31 -6.85 -12.24
CA LEU A 124 24.24 -6.21 -13.17
C LEU A 124 25.00 -5.00 -12.59
N LYS A 125 24.76 -4.65 -11.31
CA LYS A 125 25.32 -3.47 -10.62
C LYS A 125 24.95 -2.12 -11.28
N LEU A 126 23.85 -2.08 -12.01
CA LEU A 126 23.32 -0.87 -12.67
C LEU A 126 22.32 -0.11 -11.80
N ALA A 127 21.83 -0.70 -10.71
CA ALA A 127 20.87 -0.07 -9.81
C ALA A 127 21.13 -0.40 -8.33
N LYS A 128 20.75 0.52 -7.42
CA LYS A 128 20.68 0.29 -5.97
C LYS A 128 19.23 0.46 -5.52
N ILE A 129 18.70 -0.50 -4.78
CA ILE A 129 17.34 -0.44 -4.22
C ILE A 129 17.40 0.43 -2.97
N ARG A 130 16.65 1.54 -2.96
CA ARG A 130 16.64 2.48 -1.83
C ARG A 130 15.65 2.09 -0.73
N ARG A 131 14.44 1.68 -1.12
CA ARG A 131 13.36 1.37 -0.18
C ARG A 131 12.48 0.25 -0.70
N VAL A 132 12.11 -0.66 0.21
CA VAL A 132 11.11 -1.70 -0.02
C VAL A 132 10.12 -1.62 1.14
N ALA A 133 8.82 -1.65 0.84
CA ALA A 133 7.80 -1.86 1.85
C ALA A 133 7.93 -3.30 2.38
N GLU A 134 8.52 -3.43 3.56
CA GLU A 134 8.62 -4.70 4.28
C GLU A 134 7.47 -4.85 5.25
N LEU A 135 7.06 -6.11 5.45
CA LEU A 135 6.17 -6.44 6.56
C LEU A 135 6.89 -6.12 7.87
N PRO A 136 6.21 -5.52 8.86
CA PRO A 136 6.77 -5.31 10.18
C PRO A 136 7.37 -6.60 10.73
N GLN A 137 8.69 -6.63 10.95
CA GLN A 137 9.36 -7.74 11.61
C GLN A 137 9.26 -7.52 13.11
N LEU A 138 8.36 -8.26 13.77
CA LEU A 138 8.25 -8.23 15.22
C LEU A 138 9.41 -9.03 15.82
N GLU A 139 10.47 -8.35 16.25
CA GLU A 139 11.49 -9.01 17.07
C GLU A 139 11.08 -8.96 18.54
N ALA A 140 11.49 -9.94 19.34
CA ALA A 140 11.39 -9.85 20.79
C ALA A 140 12.58 -9.03 21.32
N SER A 141 12.59 -7.71 21.11
CA SER A 141 13.69 -6.90 21.65
C SER A 141 13.55 -6.77 23.17
N SER A 142 14.63 -7.07 23.88
CA SER A 142 14.75 -6.96 25.33
C SER A 142 15.20 -5.58 25.83
N ARG A 143 15.17 -4.55 24.97
CA ARG A 143 15.63 -3.19 25.33
C ARG A 143 14.47 -2.20 25.47
N PRO A 144 14.51 -1.31 26.47
CA PRO A 144 13.55 -0.22 26.59
C PRO A 144 13.83 0.83 25.51
N THR A 145 13.03 0.84 24.44
CA THR A 145 12.99 1.93 23.45
C THR A 145 12.14 3.07 24.01
N ALA A 146 12.46 4.33 23.69
CA ALA A 146 11.63 5.47 24.10
C ALA A 146 10.23 5.36 23.47
N GLU A 147 9.18 5.61 24.26
CA GLU A 147 7.77 5.43 23.86
C GLU A 147 7.39 6.25 22.62
N LEU A 148 8.08 7.36 22.39
CA LEU A 148 7.88 8.19 21.21
C LEU A 148 8.38 7.52 19.92
N ASP A 149 9.46 6.76 19.98
CA ASP A 149 10.00 6.06 18.82
C ASP A 149 9.12 4.86 18.43
N GLU A 150 8.49 4.22 19.42
CA GLU A 150 7.44 3.21 19.20
C GLU A 150 6.25 3.81 18.42
N LEU A 151 5.73 4.94 18.88
CA LEU A 151 4.62 5.63 18.23
C LEU A 151 4.98 6.02 16.79
N ARG A 152 6.20 6.53 16.56
CA ARG A 152 6.70 6.82 15.21
C ARG A 152 6.75 5.58 14.33
N ALA A 153 7.25 4.45 14.85
CA ALA A 153 7.28 3.19 14.11
C ALA A 153 5.87 2.73 13.73
N ILE A 154 4.91 2.79 14.66
CA ILE A 154 3.51 2.46 14.39
C ILE A 154 2.93 3.35 13.28
N ILE A 155 3.20 4.65 13.30
CA ILE A 155 2.73 5.61 12.29
C ILE A 155 3.36 5.35 10.92
N VAL A 156 4.66 5.04 10.87
CA VAL A 156 5.36 4.69 9.63
C VAL A 156 4.75 3.43 9.00
N HIS A 157 4.33 2.47 9.83
CA HIS A 157 3.73 1.21 9.41
C HIS A 157 2.19 1.21 9.47
N ARG A 158 1.55 2.39 9.48
CA ARG A 158 0.09 2.54 9.64
C ARG A 158 -0.76 1.66 8.74
N MET A 159 -0.35 1.48 7.48
CA MET A 159 -1.05 0.64 6.51
C MET A 159 -1.07 -0.83 6.91
N HIS A 160 0.04 -1.33 7.47
CA HIS A 160 0.11 -2.68 8.02
C HIS A 160 -0.69 -2.81 9.32
N VAL A 161 -0.64 -1.79 10.16
CA VAL A 161 -1.37 -1.74 11.43
C VAL A 161 -2.89 -1.80 11.18
N LEU A 162 -3.45 -1.00 10.27
CA LEU A 162 -4.88 -1.05 9.92
C LEU A 162 -5.28 -2.37 9.27
N ARG A 163 -4.41 -2.92 8.41
CA ARG A 163 -4.65 -4.24 7.81
C ARG A 163 -4.71 -5.32 8.89
N HIS A 164 -3.77 -5.29 9.85
CA HIS A 164 -3.74 -6.22 10.97
C HIS A 164 -4.98 -6.06 11.86
N TYR A 165 -5.36 -4.81 12.19
CA TYR A 165 -6.57 -4.51 12.94
C TYR A 165 -7.82 -5.10 12.28
N THR A 166 -7.96 -4.93 10.96
CA THR A 166 -9.09 -5.50 10.21
C THR A 166 -9.16 -7.02 10.35
N HIS A 167 -8.01 -7.68 10.21
CA HIS A 167 -7.91 -9.14 10.20
C HIS A 167 -8.00 -9.79 11.58
N LYS A 168 -7.54 -9.11 12.64
CA LYS A 168 -7.45 -9.66 13.99
C LYS A 168 -8.50 -9.13 14.95
N VAL A 169 -9.09 -7.96 14.66
CA VAL A 169 -10.13 -7.35 15.48
C VAL A 169 -11.46 -7.30 14.73
N THR A 170 -11.54 -6.54 13.64
CA THR A 170 -12.81 -6.21 12.99
C THR A 170 -13.55 -7.45 12.47
N LEU A 171 -12.88 -8.29 11.67
CA LEU A 171 -13.51 -9.47 11.07
C LEU A 171 -13.82 -10.57 12.12
N PRO A 172 -12.93 -10.89 13.08
CA PRO A 172 -13.25 -11.85 14.14
C PRO A 172 -14.39 -11.41 15.06
N VAL A 173 -14.48 -10.11 15.41
CA VAL A 173 -15.61 -9.59 16.21
C VAL A 173 -16.92 -9.77 15.46
N LEU A 174 -16.97 -9.37 14.20
CA LEU A 174 -18.14 -9.55 13.36
C LEU A 174 -18.53 -11.02 13.24
N ARG A 175 -17.55 -11.92 13.04
CA ARG A 175 -17.80 -13.35 12.94
C ARG A 175 -18.51 -13.90 14.18
N ARG A 176 -18.04 -13.54 15.37
CA ARG A 176 -18.62 -13.99 16.65
C ARG A 176 -20.05 -13.50 16.83
N GLU A 177 -20.33 -12.24 16.48
CA GLU A 177 -21.69 -11.70 16.55
C GLU A 177 -22.64 -12.40 15.58
N LEU A 178 -22.21 -12.64 14.34
CA LEU A 178 -23.01 -13.36 13.34
C LEU A 178 -23.28 -14.82 13.72
N GLU A 179 -22.26 -15.53 14.24
CA GLU A 179 -22.40 -16.92 14.72
C GLU A 179 -23.38 -17.03 15.90
N SER A 180 -23.35 -16.06 16.83
CA SER A 180 -24.25 -16.05 17.99
C SER A 180 -25.74 -15.88 17.63
N LEU A 181 -26.03 -15.31 16.46
CA LEU A 181 -27.38 -15.00 15.98
C LEU A 181 -27.85 -15.97 14.88
N GLY A 182 -27.05 -16.99 14.55
CA GLY A 182 -27.39 -18.00 13.54
C GLY A 182 -27.40 -17.48 12.10
N GLU A 183 -26.76 -16.34 11.83
CA GLU A 183 -26.68 -15.78 10.49
C GLU A 183 -25.59 -16.45 9.64
N ASN A 184 -25.66 -16.26 8.32
CA ASN A 184 -24.65 -16.78 7.40
C ASN A 184 -23.34 -15.98 7.50
N ALA A 185 -22.55 -16.27 8.54
CA ALA A 185 -21.34 -15.53 8.88
C ALA A 185 -20.34 -15.47 7.71
N ASN A 186 -20.14 -16.57 6.98
CA ASN A 186 -19.11 -16.65 5.95
C ASN A 186 -19.40 -15.81 4.69
N SER A 187 -20.67 -15.66 4.29
CA SER A 187 -21.02 -14.83 3.14
C SER A 187 -20.92 -13.34 3.50
N LEU A 188 -21.46 -12.96 4.67
CA LEU A 188 -21.44 -11.60 5.19
C LEU A 188 -20.02 -11.13 5.48
N LEU A 189 -19.17 -11.95 6.11
CA LEU A 189 -17.77 -11.61 6.34
C LEU A 189 -17.01 -11.32 5.04
N ARG A 190 -17.24 -12.10 3.98
CA ARG A 190 -16.60 -11.89 2.68
C ARG A 190 -17.06 -10.58 2.02
N ALA A 191 -18.36 -10.29 2.09
CA ALA A 191 -18.92 -9.05 1.57
C ALA A 191 -18.41 -7.83 2.37
N THR A 192 -18.54 -7.85 3.69
CA THR A 192 -18.09 -6.78 4.58
C THR A 192 -16.59 -6.53 4.48
N ARG A 193 -15.77 -7.60 4.40
CA ARG A 193 -14.32 -7.45 4.19
C ARG A 193 -14.00 -6.65 2.93
N ARG A 194 -14.73 -6.90 1.83
CA ARG A 194 -14.54 -6.14 0.59
C ARG A 194 -14.88 -4.67 0.79
N HIS A 195 -15.94 -4.35 1.54
CA HIS A 195 -16.34 -2.96 1.80
C HIS A 195 -15.40 -2.24 2.78
N LEU A 196 -14.83 -2.95 3.76
CA LEU A 196 -13.89 -2.37 4.74
C LEU A 196 -12.52 -1.95 4.17
N SER A 197 -12.18 -2.37 2.95
CA SER A 197 -10.99 -1.86 2.25
C SER A 197 -11.24 -0.55 1.49
N TRP A 198 -12.49 -0.07 1.49
CA TRP A 198 -12.89 1.20 0.91
C TRP A 198 -13.30 2.17 2.00
N HIS A 199 -13.07 3.46 1.75
CA HIS A 199 -13.68 4.50 2.56
C HIS A 199 -15.21 4.46 2.40
N PRO A 200 -15.98 4.77 3.45
CA PRO A 200 -17.44 4.78 3.38
C PRO A 200 -18.01 5.67 2.26
N GLU A 201 -17.30 6.74 1.90
CA GLU A 201 -17.68 7.68 0.84
C GLU A 201 -17.49 7.12 -0.58
N MET A 202 -16.64 6.10 -0.74
CA MET A 202 -16.39 5.43 -2.02
C MET A 202 -17.33 4.24 -2.27
N LEU A 203 -18.16 3.88 -1.29
CA LEU A 203 -19.11 2.78 -1.43
C LEU A 203 -20.35 3.23 -2.20
N ASP A 204 -20.86 2.36 -3.08
CA ASP A 204 -22.17 2.54 -3.67
C ASP A 204 -23.27 2.57 -2.59
N GLU A 205 -24.33 3.33 -2.85
CA GLU A 205 -25.40 3.56 -1.87
C GLU A 205 -26.00 2.27 -1.27
N PRO A 206 -26.29 1.20 -2.06
CA PRO A 206 -26.74 -0.08 -1.51
C PRO A 206 -25.72 -0.73 -0.56
N SER A 207 -24.43 -0.73 -0.91
CA SER A 207 -23.39 -1.31 -0.05
C SER A 207 -23.17 -0.49 1.22
N ARG A 208 -23.21 0.83 1.12
CA ARG A 208 -23.15 1.75 2.27
C ARG A 208 -24.30 1.51 3.24
N ARG A 209 -25.54 1.37 2.74
CA ARG A 209 -26.71 1.04 3.56
C ARG A 209 -26.57 -0.31 4.26
N ARG A 210 -26.15 -1.35 3.54
CA ARG A 210 -25.92 -2.69 4.11
C ARG A 210 -24.87 -2.67 5.22
N LEU A 211 -23.76 -1.95 5.02
CA LEU A 211 -22.74 -1.80 6.04
C LEU A 211 -23.28 -1.05 7.26
N ASN A 212 -24.02 0.04 7.07
CA ASN A 212 -24.61 0.81 8.17
C ASN A 212 -25.63 -0.01 8.97
N ASP A 213 -26.48 -0.78 8.30
CA ASP A 213 -27.44 -1.69 8.93
C ASP A 213 -26.72 -2.75 9.78
N LEU A 214 -25.65 -3.36 9.24
CA LEU A 214 -24.81 -4.30 9.98
C LEU A 214 -24.17 -3.65 11.22
N VAL A 215 -23.68 -2.42 11.08
CA VAL A 215 -23.10 -1.65 12.22
C VAL A 215 -24.14 -1.33 13.28
N GLN A 216 -25.38 -1.02 12.89
CA GLN A 216 -26.45 -0.71 13.84
C GLN A 216 -26.94 -1.95 14.60
N ARG A 217 -27.00 -3.10 13.93
CA ARG A 217 -27.46 -4.37 14.53
C ARG A 217 -26.46 -5.00 15.50
N HIS A 218 -25.18 -4.70 15.35
CA HIS A 218 -24.11 -5.39 16.05
C HIS A 218 -23.25 -4.41 16.87
N PRO A 219 -23.57 -4.20 18.16
CA PRO A 219 -22.92 -3.19 18.99
C PRO A 219 -21.41 -3.40 19.16
N ARG A 220 -20.92 -4.65 19.29
CA ARG A 220 -19.46 -4.87 19.46
C ARG A 220 -18.72 -4.59 18.16
N PHE A 221 -19.29 -4.95 17.02
CA PHE A 221 -18.77 -4.58 15.71
C PHE A 221 -18.72 -3.07 15.53
N LYS A 222 -19.77 -2.34 15.93
CA LYS A 222 -19.78 -0.87 15.94
C LYS A 222 -18.64 -0.30 16.78
N THR A 223 -18.46 -0.79 18.01
CA THR A 223 -17.36 -0.37 18.89
C THR A 223 -16.01 -0.66 18.25
N ALA A 224 -15.81 -1.84 17.65
CA ALA A 224 -14.58 -2.17 16.95
C ALA A 224 -14.30 -1.26 15.74
N LEU A 225 -15.31 -0.78 15.02
CA LEU A 225 -15.11 0.21 13.96
C LEU A 225 -14.82 1.61 14.51
N GLN A 226 -15.44 2.01 15.62
CA GLN A 226 -15.15 3.30 16.27
C GLN A 226 -13.69 3.38 16.70
N PHE A 227 -13.16 2.36 17.38
CA PHE A 227 -11.74 2.30 17.75
C PHE A 227 -10.79 2.37 16.54
N ARG A 228 -11.18 1.77 15.40
CA ARG A 228 -10.41 1.88 14.13
C ARG A 228 -10.39 3.31 13.62
N SER A 229 -11.54 3.98 13.60
CA SER A 229 -11.65 5.37 13.14
C SER A 229 -10.87 6.32 14.05
N GLU A 230 -10.96 6.15 15.37
CA GLU A 230 -10.16 6.89 16.33
C GLU A 230 -8.66 6.70 16.07
N LEU A 231 -8.21 5.45 15.86
CA LEU A 231 -6.81 5.15 15.57
C LEU A 231 -6.33 5.82 14.28
N LYS A 232 -7.18 5.88 13.24
CA LYS A 232 -6.89 6.58 11.98
C LYS A 232 -6.76 8.09 12.20
N GLN A 233 -7.69 8.67 12.96
CA GLN A 233 -7.67 10.10 13.31
C GLN A 233 -6.42 10.51 14.08
N LEU A 234 -5.87 9.64 14.94
CA LEU A 234 -4.60 9.90 15.63
C LEU A 234 -3.42 10.12 14.66
N TRP A 235 -3.49 9.59 13.44
CA TRP A 235 -2.41 9.74 12.46
C TRP A 235 -2.64 10.86 11.46
N GLU A 236 -3.90 11.16 11.19
CA GLU A 236 -4.32 12.24 10.27
C GLU A 236 -4.41 13.59 10.98
N GLY A 237 -4.51 13.59 12.31
CA GLY A 237 -4.60 14.78 13.14
C GLY A 237 -3.35 15.64 13.08
N ALA A 238 -3.54 16.95 12.93
CA ALA A 238 -2.51 17.95 13.19
C ALA A 238 -2.27 18.06 14.70
N HIS A 239 -1.69 17.04 15.31
CA HIS A 239 -1.31 17.10 16.72
C HIS A 239 -0.26 18.19 16.91
N THR A 240 -0.51 19.11 17.83
CA THR A 240 0.31 20.31 18.07
C THR A 240 1.67 19.95 18.69
N SER A 241 1.79 18.76 19.31
CA SER A 241 3.04 18.24 19.87
C SER A 241 3.07 16.70 19.90
N ASN A 242 4.29 16.14 19.86
CA ASN A 242 4.55 14.70 19.98
C ASN A 242 4.06 14.11 21.31
N GLU A 243 4.07 14.89 22.39
CA GLU A 243 3.63 14.48 23.73
C GLU A 243 2.12 14.30 23.80
N CYS A 244 1.35 15.21 23.18
CA CYS A 244 -0.10 15.11 23.10
C CYS A 244 -0.52 13.86 22.32
N LEU A 245 0.13 13.60 21.18
CA LEU A 245 -0.10 12.40 20.38
C LEU A 245 0.20 11.11 21.17
N LEU A 246 1.28 11.09 21.95
CA LEU A 246 1.63 9.95 22.80
C LEU A 246 0.57 9.72 23.90
N ALA A 247 0.13 10.78 24.56
CA ALA A 247 -0.91 10.72 25.58
C ALA A 247 -2.25 10.21 25.01
N ASP A 248 -2.67 10.72 23.86
CA ASP A 248 -3.88 10.28 23.17
C ASP A 248 -3.81 8.81 22.77
N PHE A 249 -2.65 8.35 22.29
CA PHE A 249 -2.40 6.95 21.94
C PHE A 249 -2.44 6.03 23.17
N GLN A 250 -1.85 6.43 24.30
CA GLN A 250 -1.91 5.68 25.56
C GLN A 250 -3.35 5.60 26.09
N ALA A 251 -4.09 6.70 26.02
CA ALA A 251 -5.49 6.75 26.39
C ALA A 251 -6.33 5.81 25.50
N TRP A 252 -6.07 5.79 24.20
CA TRP A 252 -6.71 4.86 23.25
C TRP A 252 -6.42 3.40 23.62
N CYS A 253 -5.16 3.05 23.92
CA CYS A 253 -4.77 1.70 24.32
C CYS A 253 -5.49 1.25 25.59
N THR A 254 -5.56 2.12 26.59
CA THR A 254 -6.23 1.84 27.87
C THR A 254 -7.72 1.59 27.67
N ARG A 255 -8.41 2.43 26.86
CA ARG A 255 -9.82 2.22 26.52
C ARG A 255 -10.04 0.93 25.72
N ALA A 256 -9.14 0.61 24.80
CA ALA A 256 -9.21 -0.61 23.99
C ALA A 256 -9.09 -1.87 24.87
N GLU A 257 -8.18 -1.89 25.84
CA GLU A 257 -8.03 -2.99 26.82
C GLU A 257 -9.26 -3.13 27.72
N GLN A 258 -9.88 -2.02 28.13
CA GLN A 258 -11.08 -1.99 28.97
C GLN A 258 -12.39 -2.24 28.22
N SER A 259 -12.38 -2.27 26.89
CA SER A 259 -13.59 -2.44 26.05
C SER A 259 -14.30 -3.78 26.20
N GLY A 260 -13.66 -4.78 26.81
CA GLY A 260 -14.16 -6.15 26.91
C GLY A 260 -14.10 -6.95 25.59
N ILE A 261 -13.55 -6.37 24.52
CA ILE A 261 -13.34 -7.04 23.24
C ILE A 261 -11.94 -7.67 23.24
N GLN A 262 -11.87 -9.00 23.33
CA GLN A 262 -10.60 -9.74 23.35
C GLN A 262 -9.64 -9.34 22.21
N GLY A 263 -10.16 -9.18 20.98
CA GLY A 263 -9.33 -8.80 19.83
C GLY A 263 -8.66 -7.44 20.00
N LEU A 264 -9.27 -6.49 20.71
CA LEU A 264 -8.68 -5.17 20.98
C LEU A 264 -7.52 -5.27 21.97
N ALA A 265 -7.66 -6.07 23.04
CA ALA A 265 -6.59 -6.29 23.99
C ALA A 265 -5.38 -7.00 23.34
N GLU A 266 -5.62 -8.03 22.52
CA GLU A 266 -4.57 -8.70 21.73
C GLU A 266 -3.90 -7.75 20.73
N PHE A 267 -4.69 -6.86 20.12
CA PHE A 267 -4.16 -5.85 19.20
C PHE A 267 -3.29 -4.81 19.90
N VAL A 268 -3.65 -4.37 21.11
CA VAL A 268 -2.81 -3.47 21.91
C VAL A 268 -1.50 -4.18 22.28
N ALA A 269 -1.53 -5.46 22.64
CA ALA A 269 -0.31 -6.24 22.87
C ALA A 269 0.55 -6.33 21.59
N TYR A 270 -0.07 -6.49 20.42
CA TYR A 270 0.61 -6.42 19.12
C TYR A 270 1.24 -5.05 18.86
N LEU A 271 0.54 -3.94 19.14
CA LEU A 271 1.12 -2.59 19.01
C LEU A 271 2.33 -2.41 19.94
N LYS A 272 2.22 -2.87 21.19
CA LYS A 272 3.32 -2.87 22.16
C LYS A 272 4.51 -3.73 21.70
N SER A 273 4.33 -4.68 20.78
CA SER A 273 5.43 -5.45 20.19
C SER A 273 6.19 -4.70 19.08
N PHE A 274 5.66 -3.60 18.53
CA PHE A 274 6.39 -2.74 17.57
C PHE A 274 7.61 -2.05 18.19
N ARG A 275 7.69 -1.99 19.53
CA ARG A 275 8.83 -1.47 20.32
C ARG A 275 10.19 -2.01 19.89
N ALA A 276 10.20 -3.15 19.21
CA ALA A 276 11.38 -3.88 18.80
C ALA A 276 11.83 -3.66 17.34
N MET A 277 11.05 -2.94 16.52
CA MET A 277 11.47 -2.70 15.15
C MET A 277 12.57 -1.65 15.10
N ARG A 278 13.75 -2.10 14.68
CA ARG A 278 14.89 -1.26 14.32
C ARG A 278 14.43 -0.28 13.24
N GLU A 279 14.70 1.01 13.40
CA GLU A 279 14.73 1.90 12.23
C GLU A 279 15.68 1.28 11.21
N PRO A 280 15.28 1.07 9.94
CA PRO A 280 16.22 0.62 8.94
C PRO A 280 17.30 1.70 8.87
N ALA A 281 18.53 1.33 9.22
CA ALA A 281 19.68 2.20 9.03
C ALA A 281 19.69 2.60 7.55
N LEU A 282 19.39 3.86 7.27
CA LEU A 282 19.60 4.45 5.96
C LEU A 282 21.09 4.29 5.65
N THR A 283 21.42 3.32 4.79
CA THR A 283 22.77 2.98 4.32
C THR A 283 22.88 3.17 2.81
#